data_AF-R7PRF1-F1
#
_entry.id   AF-R7PRF1-F1
#
_cell.length_a   1.000
_cell.length_b   1.000
_cell.length_c   1.000
_cell.angle_alpha   90.00
_cell.angle_beta   90.00
_cell.angle_gamma   90.00
#
_symmetry.space_group_name_H-M   'P 1'
#
loop_
_entity.id
_entity.type
_entity.pdbx_description
1 polymer ?
#
loop_
_entity_poly.entity_id
_entity_poly.type
_entity_poly.pdbx_seq_one_letter_code
_entity_poly.pdbx_strand_id
1 'polypeptide(L)'
;MNKNIFEIVEEVLKTREKYVSEDNKLLKAIVYSDVMTMNNELLSLLLSNEQIKERFFENVDGTLVFDKQKFAWFIESKEFLPDSYTRYTNKIGLTHNGDFISKANDIVLDFPYKDCVLEGGQDKDDQKRKEIFYNETIASDEITKMLAPKVFTKATKYSAEGVEPVTKYSDEDNLIIKGNNLIVLSSLLKSLKEK
;
A
#
# COMPACT_ATOMS: atom_id res chain seq x y z
N MET A 1 32.81 25.58 -8.63
CA MET A 1 31.65 24.94 -7.96
C MET A 1 32.20 24.10 -6.82
N ASN A 2 31.63 24.19 -5.61
CA ASN A 2 32.00 23.28 -4.54
C ASN A 2 31.47 21.90 -4.89
N LYS A 3 32.34 20.89 -4.94
CA LYS A 3 31.95 19.51 -5.22
C LYS A 3 31.10 18.98 -4.07
N ASN A 4 30.06 18.21 -4.39
CA ASN A 4 29.27 17.55 -3.37
C ASN A 4 30.00 16.31 -2.83
N ILE A 5 29.55 15.75 -1.71
CA ILE A 5 30.21 14.61 -1.07
C ILE A 5 30.26 13.36 -1.97
N PHE A 6 29.30 13.16 -2.87
CA PHE A 6 29.30 12.05 -3.83
C PHE A 6 30.42 12.19 -4.84
N GLU A 7 30.55 13.36 -5.46
CA GLU A 7 31.62 13.65 -6.41
C GLU A 7 32.99 13.46 -5.77
N ILE A 8 33.16 13.92 -4.52
CA ILE A 8 34.41 13.78 -3.78
C ILE A 8 34.74 12.30 -3.50
N VAL A 9 33.77 11.53 -3.00
CA VAL A 9 33.99 10.10 -2.72
C VAL A 9 34.21 9.31 -4.01
N GLU A 10 33.49 9.63 -5.08
CA GLU A 10 33.67 9.00 -6.38
C GLU A 10 35.08 9.25 -6.94
N GLU A 11 35.56 10.49 -6.91
CA GLU A 11 36.91 10.84 -7.34
C GLU A 11 37.98 10.12 -6.54
N VAL A 12 37.84 10.09 -5.20
CA VAL A 12 38.77 9.40 -4.31
C VAL A 12 38.80 7.90 -4.61
N LEU A 13 37.65 7.25 -4.77
CA LEU A 13 37.58 5.82 -5.09
C LEU A 13 38.14 5.52 -6.49
N LYS A 14 37.92 6.39 -7.48
CA LYS A 14 38.45 6.23 -8.85
C LYS A 14 39.97 6.30 -8.94
N THR A 15 40.67 6.75 -7.89
CA THR A 15 42.14 6.68 -7.82
C THR A 15 42.69 5.26 -7.62
N ARG A 16 41.83 4.27 -7.42
CA ARG A 16 42.21 2.85 -7.29
C ARG A 16 41.56 2.03 -8.39
N GLU A 17 42.39 1.44 -9.24
CA GLU A 17 41.96 0.63 -10.39
C GLU A 17 41.01 -0.51 -9.97
N LYS A 18 41.22 -1.12 -8.80
CA LYS A 18 40.35 -2.19 -8.29
C LYS A 18 38.88 -1.78 -8.11
N TYR A 19 38.58 -0.49 -8.00
CA TYR A 19 37.22 0.01 -7.88
C TYR A 19 36.62 0.51 -9.19
N VAL A 20 37.36 0.46 -10.30
CA VAL A 20 36.96 1.06 -11.58
C VAL A 20 36.78 -0.04 -12.64
N SER A 21 35.66 -0.01 -13.36
CA SER A 21 35.41 -0.88 -14.51
C SER A 21 36.17 -0.41 -15.76
N GLU A 22 36.22 -1.24 -16.79
CA GLU A 22 36.74 -0.85 -18.12
C GLU A 22 36.05 0.42 -18.68
N ASP A 23 34.75 0.61 -18.41
CA ASP A 23 33.98 1.81 -18.81
C ASP A 23 34.13 3.02 -17.87
N ASN A 24 35.14 3.07 -17.00
CA ASN A 24 35.39 4.14 -16.02
C ASN A 24 34.24 4.40 -15.01
N LYS A 25 33.46 3.35 -14.70
CA LYS A 25 32.39 3.37 -13.68
C LYS A 25 32.87 2.68 -12.41
N LEU A 26 32.32 3.08 -11.26
CA LEU A 26 32.67 2.45 -9.99
C LEU A 26 32.02 1.06 -9.82
N LEU A 27 32.84 0.09 -9.44
CA LEU A 27 32.45 -1.28 -9.11
C LEU A 27 31.93 -1.34 -7.67
N LYS A 28 30.68 -0.91 -7.46
CA LYS A 28 30.05 -0.83 -6.13
C LYS A 28 30.15 -2.11 -5.31
N ALA A 29 30.02 -3.28 -5.93
CA ALA A 29 30.09 -4.56 -5.22
C ALA A 29 31.46 -4.77 -4.54
N ILE A 30 32.54 -4.32 -5.18
CA ILE A 30 33.90 -4.40 -4.63
C ILE A 30 34.07 -3.38 -3.51
N VAL A 31 33.63 -2.14 -3.74
CA VAL A 31 33.66 -1.08 -2.70
C VAL A 31 32.87 -1.53 -1.47
N TYR A 32 31.66 -2.06 -1.65
CA TYR A 32 30.81 -2.55 -0.57
C TYR A 32 31.43 -3.73 0.18
N SER A 33 32.01 -4.69 -0.55
CA SER A 33 32.76 -5.79 0.07
C SER A 33 33.90 -5.27 0.94
N ASP A 34 34.65 -4.27 0.46
CA ASP A 34 35.76 -3.65 1.20
C ASP A 34 35.26 -2.84 2.41
N VAL A 35 34.08 -2.21 2.33
CA VAL A 35 33.39 -1.60 3.50
C VAL A 35 33.02 -2.67 4.52
N MET A 36 32.43 -3.78 4.08
CA MET A 36 31.94 -4.84 4.98
C MET A 36 33.08 -5.57 5.69
N THR A 37 34.21 -5.74 5.02
CA THR A 37 35.42 -6.40 5.54
C THR A 37 36.38 -5.44 6.25
N MET A 38 36.04 -4.14 6.37
CA MET A 38 36.90 -3.11 6.95
C MET A 38 38.29 -3.10 6.29
N ASN A 39 38.31 -3.17 4.96
CA ASN A 39 39.55 -3.26 4.18
C ASN A 39 40.48 -2.07 4.49
N ASN A 40 41.70 -2.35 4.93
CA ASN A 40 42.67 -1.33 5.33
C ASN A 40 43.02 -0.33 4.22
N GLU A 41 43.06 -0.79 2.96
CA GLU A 41 43.34 0.08 1.82
C GLU A 41 42.19 1.06 1.57
N LEU A 42 40.94 0.59 1.67
CA LEU A 42 39.76 1.46 1.60
C LEU A 42 39.80 2.51 2.72
N LEU A 43 39.98 2.08 3.97
CA LEU A 43 39.98 3.00 5.11
C LEU A 43 41.08 4.05 4.99
N SER A 44 42.28 3.65 4.56
CA SER A 44 43.41 4.56 4.32
C SER A 44 43.09 5.57 3.22
N LEU A 45 42.41 5.12 2.16
CA LEU A 45 41.99 5.97 1.06
C LEU A 45 40.90 6.97 1.47
N LEU A 46 39.92 6.56 2.29
CA LEU A 46 38.88 7.46 2.78
C LEU A 46 39.45 8.49 3.77
N LEU A 47 40.43 8.10 4.59
CA LEU A 47 41.12 8.99 5.53
C LEU A 47 41.97 10.06 4.85
N SER A 48 42.35 9.88 3.57
CA SER A 48 43.19 10.84 2.85
C SER A 48 42.44 12.10 2.40
N ASN A 49 41.13 12.17 2.59
CA ASN A 49 40.31 13.33 2.25
C ASN A 49 39.59 13.85 3.50
N GLU A 50 39.81 15.12 3.87
CA GLU A 50 39.24 15.69 5.10
C GLU A 50 37.71 15.73 5.10
N GLN A 51 37.06 16.00 3.97
CA GLN A 51 35.60 16.06 3.91
C GLN A 51 34.95 14.67 4.06
N ILE A 52 35.59 13.63 3.51
CA ILE A 52 35.17 12.24 3.73
C ILE A 52 35.39 11.86 5.20
N LYS A 53 36.54 12.24 5.76
CA LYS A 53 36.90 11.99 7.16
C LYS A 53 35.87 12.60 8.12
N GLU A 54 35.58 13.88 7.99
CA GLU A 54 34.58 14.60 8.81
C GLU A 54 33.18 14.00 8.70
N ARG A 55 32.84 13.40 7.54
CA ARG A 55 31.49 12.89 7.30
C ARG A 55 31.29 11.45 7.79
N PHE A 56 32.30 10.60 7.64
CA PHE A 56 32.18 9.15 7.80
C PHE A 56 33.06 8.56 8.90
N PHE A 57 33.80 9.40 9.63
CA PHE A 57 34.54 8.99 10.80
C PHE A 57 34.12 9.84 12.00
N GLU A 58 33.98 9.17 13.14
CA GLU A 58 33.75 9.81 14.42
C GLU A 58 35.06 9.86 15.21
N ASN A 59 35.36 11.02 15.80
CA ASN A 59 36.50 11.14 16.68
C ASN A 59 36.07 10.81 18.12
N VAL A 60 36.62 9.74 18.65
CA VAL A 60 36.44 9.30 20.04
C VAL A 60 37.80 9.36 20.72
N ASP A 61 37.99 10.34 21.60
CA ASP A 61 39.23 10.55 22.36
C ASP A 61 40.51 10.57 21.52
N GLY A 62 40.47 11.22 20.35
CA GLY A 62 41.59 11.32 19.42
C GLY A 62 41.75 10.13 18.48
N THR A 63 40.90 9.10 18.61
CA THR A 63 40.85 7.95 17.72
C THR A 63 39.73 8.11 16.70
N LEU A 64 40.03 7.94 15.41
CA LEU A 64 39.03 7.96 14.35
C LEU A 64 38.38 6.59 14.21
N VAL A 65 37.08 6.52 14.44
CA VAL A 65 36.24 5.34 14.29
C VAL A 65 35.44 5.48 13.00
N PHE A 66 35.57 4.52 12.08
CA PHE A 66 34.83 4.53 10.82
C PHE A 66 33.36 4.16 11.05
N ASP A 67 32.43 5.04 10.67
CA ASP A 67 31.00 4.77 10.66
C ASP A 67 30.65 3.92 9.43
N LYS A 68 30.94 2.62 9.55
CA LYS A 68 30.71 1.62 8.51
C LYS A 68 29.26 1.59 8.04
N GLN A 69 28.30 1.74 8.94
CA GLN A 69 26.88 1.69 8.57
C GLN A 69 26.50 2.89 7.72
N LYS A 70 26.88 4.10 8.13
CA LYS A 70 26.63 5.33 7.38
C LYS A 70 27.32 5.34 6.02
N PHE A 71 28.55 4.85 5.93
CA PHE A 71 29.25 4.78 4.65
C PHE A 71 28.68 3.67 3.73
N ALA A 72 28.32 2.51 4.27
CA ALA A 72 27.64 1.46 3.50
C ALA A 72 26.32 1.98 2.90
N TRP A 73 25.52 2.67 3.73
CA TRP A 73 24.29 3.33 3.28
C TRP A 73 24.56 4.39 2.21
N PHE A 74 25.64 5.16 2.36
CA PHE A 74 26.06 6.15 1.39
C PHE A 74 26.41 5.54 0.03
N ILE A 75 27.15 4.42 -0.02
CA ILE A 75 27.52 3.73 -1.26
C ILE A 75 26.31 3.05 -1.93
N GLU A 76 25.39 2.52 -1.13
CA GLU A 76 24.13 1.92 -1.60
C GLU A 76 23.13 2.97 -2.09
N SER A 77 23.27 4.24 -1.69
CA SER A 77 22.39 5.30 -2.15
C SER A 77 22.38 5.41 -3.68
N LYS A 78 21.19 5.70 -4.22
CA LYS A 78 21.01 5.96 -5.64
C LYS A 78 21.66 7.27 -6.11
N GLU A 79 22.04 8.21 -5.24
CA GLU A 79 22.81 9.41 -5.63
C GLU A 79 24.25 9.07 -6.06
N PHE A 80 24.78 7.94 -5.60
CA PHE A 80 25.98 7.32 -6.17
C PHE A 80 25.66 6.55 -7.48
N LEU A 81 24.50 6.78 -8.11
CA LEU A 81 24.08 6.33 -9.44
C LEU A 81 23.51 7.52 -10.24
N PRO A 82 23.67 7.55 -11.58
CA PRO A 82 23.52 8.78 -12.36
C PRO A 82 22.09 9.28 -12.64
N ASP A 83 20.99 8.71 -12.12
CA ASP A 83 19.64 9.22 -12.43
C ASP A 83 18.58 9.11 -11.31
N SER A 84 18.03 10.28 -10.95
CA SER A 84 16.78 10.57 -10.21
C SER A 84 16.72 10.45 -8.67
N TYR A 85 16.26 11.55 -8.05
CA TYR A 85 16.25 11.86 -6.61
C TYR A 85 15.06 11.26 -5.85
N THR A 86 15.26 10.11 -5.21
CA THR A 86 14.47 9.67 -4.04
C THR A 86 15.17 8.50 -3.34
N ARG A 87 15.13 8.47 -2.00
CA ARG A 87 15.61 7.34 -1.18
C ARG A 87 14.72 6.09 -1.25
N TYR A 88 13.55 6.20 -1.87
CA TYR A 88 12.56 5.14 -1.94
C TYR A 88 12.69 4.34 -3.24
N THR A 89 12.40 3.03 -3.18
CA THR A 89 12.26 2.20 -4.40
C THR A 89 11.17 2.76 -5.31
N ASN A 90 11.20 2.45 -6.62
CA ASN A 90 10.19 2.87 -7.61
C ASN A 90 8.79 2.19 -7.42
N LYS A 91 8.43 1.83 -6.19
CA LYS A 91 7.18 1.16 -5.83
C LYS A 91 6.56 1.90 -4.65
N ILE A 92 5.29 2.28 -4.79
CA ILE A 92 4.50 2.86 -3.69
C ILE A 92 3.99 1.70 -2.83
N GLY A 93 4.08 1.82 -1.49
CA GLY A 93 3.54 0.81 -0.58
C GLY A 93 3.78 1.14 0.89
N LEU A 94 3.22 0.29 1.76
CA LEU A 94 3.38 0.37 3.21
C LEU A 94 4.72 -0.25 3.62
N THR A 95 5.47 0.42 4.50
CA THR A 95 6.79 -0.04 4.98
C THR A 95 6.86 -0.02 6.50
N HIS A 96 7.66 -0.92 7.06
CA HIS A 96 8.07 -0.93 8.46
C HIS A 96 9.60 -1.01 8.50
N ASN A 97 10.24 -0.08 9.23
CA ASN A 97 11.71 0.03 9.32
C ASN A 97 12.44 0.05 7.97
N GLY A 98 11.84 0.63 6.93
CA GLY A 98 12.44 0.76 5.60
C GLY A 98 12.17 -0.41 4.65
N ASP A 99 11.62 -1.51 5.13
CA ASP A 99 11.21 -2.66 4.31
C ASP A 99 9.70 -2.69 4.06
N PHE A 100 9.30 -3.15 2.87
CA PHE A 100 7.88 -3.32 2.55
C PHE A 100 7.25 -4.38 3.45
N ILE A 101 6.08 -4.06 4.01
CA ILE A 101 5.32 -5.02 4.82
C ILE A 101 4.93 -6.27 4.02
N SER A 102 4.87 -6.17 2.68
CA SER A 102 4.63 -7.31 1.79
C SER A 102 5.76 -8.35 1.78
N LYS A 103 6.93 -8.03 2.34
CA LYS A 103 8.06 -8.95 2.52
C LYS A 103 8.11 -9.57 3.91
N ALA A 104 7.29 -9.07 4.83
CA ALA A 104 7.25 -9.52 6.22
C ALA A 104 6.21 -10.64 6.37
N ASN A 105 6.58 -11.71 7.08
CA ASN A 105 5.69 -12.86 7.32
C ASN A 105 4.93 -12.74 8.65
N ASP A 106 5.27 -11.75 9.47
CA ASP A 106 4.76 -11.51 10.83
C ASP A 106 3.79 -10.32 10.91
N ILE A 107 3.37 -9.77 9.76
CA ILE A 107 2.41 -8.66 9.67
C ILE A 107 1.07 -9.17 9.16
N VAL A 108 -0.01 -8.91 9.91
CA VAL A 108 -1.39 -9.15 9.51
C VAL A 108 -2.13 -7.82 9.41
N LEU A 109 -2.78 -7.57 8.28
CA LEU A 109 -3.70 -6.46 8.14
C LEU A 109 -5.11 -6.94 8.53
N ASP A 110 -5.60 -6.46 9.67
CA ASP A 110 -6.98 -6.69 10.08
C ASP A 110 -7.85 -5.50 9.67
N PHE A 111 -8.98 -5.81 9.05
CA PHE A 111 -9.94 -4.83 8.56
C PHE A 111 -11.22 -4.97 9.40
N PRO A 112 -11.51 -4.02 10.31
CA PRO A 112 -12.53 -4.19 11.36
C PRO A 112 -13.94 -4.55 10.88
N TYR A 113 -14.27 -4.28 9.61
CA TYR A 113 -15.60 -4.49 9.04
C TYR A 113 -15.59 -5.38 7.78
N LYS A 114 -14.51 -6.14 7.53
CA LYS A 114 -14.40 -6.97 6.32
C LYS A 114 -15.47 -8.06 6.23
N ASP A 115 -15.93 -8.56 7.38
CA ASP A 115 -16.93 -9.63 7.48
C ASP A 115 -18.28 -9.06 7.96
N CYS A 116 -18.64 -7.86 7.51
CA CYS A 116 -19.87 -7.19 7.92
C CYS A 116 -20.78 -6.84 6.73
N VAL A 117 -22.08 -6.96 6.93
CA VAL A 117 -23.11 -6.43 6.02
C VAL A 117 -23.53 -5.05 6.52
N LEU A 118 -23.40 -4.04 5.66
CA LEU A 118 -23.85 -2.67 5.95
C LEU A 118 -25.37 -2.55 5.76
N GLU A 119 -26.08 -2.12 6.81
CA GLU A 119 -27.49 -1.78 6.72
C GLU A 119 -27.68 -0.41 6.04
N GLY A 120 -27.85 -0.44 4.72
CA GLY A 120 -28.18 0.73 3.92
C GLY A 120 -29.64 1.15 4.08
N GLY A 121 -29.88 2.46 4.17
CA GLY A 121 -31.23 3.02 4.11
C GLY A 121 -31.24 4.53 4.23
N GLN A 122 -30.30 5.19 3.54
CA GLN A 122 -30.43 6.60 3.20
C GLN A 122 -31.33 6.72 1.98
N ASP A 123 -32.33 7.59 2.04
CA ASP A 123 -33.19 7.91 0.89
C ASP A 123 -32.81 9.25 0.23
N LYS A 124 -31.91 10.01 0.86
CA LYS A 124 -31.36 11.29 0.39
C LYS A 124 -29.86 11.40 0.72
N ASP A 125 -29.13 12.10 -0.12
CA ASP A 125 -27.67 12.27 -0.01
C ASP A 125 -27.23 13.03 1.26
N ASP A 126 -28.08 13.89 1.81
CA ASP A 126 -27.79 14.70 3.00
C ASP A 126 -28.22 14.06 4.33
N GLN A 127 -28.82 12.87 4.28
CA GLN A 127 -29.36 12.20 5.46
C GLN A 127 -28.25 11.55 6.29
N LYS A 128 -27.90 12.18 7.42
CA LYS A 128 -27.01 11.56 8.42
C LYS A 128 -27.78 10.56 9.27
N ARG A 129 -27.38 9.29 9.23
CA ARG A 129 -27.88 8.22 10.10
C ARG A 129 -26.72 7.49 10.77
N LYS A 130 -27.01 6.84 11.90
CA LYS A 130 -26.08 5.87 12.47
C LYS A 130 -26.15 4.60 11.61
N GLU A 131 -25.07 4.32 10.90
CA GLU A 131 -24.93 3.10 10.13
C GLU A 131 -24.67 1.92 11.06
N ILE A 132 -25.25 0.77 10.73
CA ILE A 132 -25.09 -0.47 11.47
C ILE A 132 -24.41 -1.47 10.55
N PHE A 133 -23.30 -2.03 11.02
CA PHE A 133 -22.56 -3.10 10.37
C PHE A 133 -22.85 -4.40 11.12
N TYR A 134 -23.56 -5.31 10.47
CA TYR A 134 -23.85 -6.62 11.04
C TYR A 134 -22.71 -7.58 10.69
N ASN A 135 -21.93 -8.00 11.69
CA ASN A 135 -20.91 -9.02 11.48
C ASN A 135 -21.57 -10.36 11.13
N GLU A 136 -21.06 -11.03 10.10
CA GLU A 136 -21.62 -12.27 9.56
C GLU A 136 -21.70 -13.41 10.58
N THR A 137 -20.79 -13.44 11.54
CA THR A 137 -20.76 -14.47 12.59
C THR A 137 -21.58 -14.05 13.81
N ILE A 138 -21.36 -12.84 14.33
CA ILE A 138 -21.95 -12.38 15.59
C ILE A 138 -23.43 -12.00 15.42
N ALA A 139 -23.80 -11.48 14.25
CA ALA A 139 -25.14 -10.99 13.94
C ALA A 139 -25.80 -11.76 12.78
N SER A 140 -25.48 -13.05 12.63
CA SER A 140 -26.00 -13.93 11.59
C SER A 140 -27.54 -13.95 11.52
N ASP A 141 -28.20 -13.89 12.68
CA ASP A 141 -29.66 -13.92 12.78
C ASP A 141 -30.30 -12.65 12.19
N GLU A 142 -29.70 -11.49 12.43
CA GLU A 142 -30.19 -10.22 11.91
C GLU A 142 -30.02 -10.15 10.39
N ILE A 143 -28.88 -10.64 9.88
CA ILE A 143 -28.64 -10.77 8.44
C ILE A 143 -29.66 -11.72 7.81
N THR A 144 -29.91 -12.86 8.45
CA THR A 144 -30.87 -13.86 7.98
C THR A 144 -32.28 -13.27 7.90
N LYS A 145 -32.74 -12.56 8.93
CA LYS A 145 -34.04 -11.87 8.92
C LYS A 145 -34.10 -10.79 7.85
N MET A 146 -33.02 -10.01 7.69
CA MET A 146 -32.92 -8.95 6.69
C MET A 146 -33.03 -9.51 5.27
N LEU A 147 -32.35 -10.61 4.96
CA LEU A 147 -32.31 -11.24 3.64
C LEU A 147 -33.39 -12.32 3.42
N ALA A 148 -34.23 -12.58 4.43
CA ALA A 148 -35.38 -13.49 4.27
C ALA A 148 -36.32 -13.00 3.16
N PRO A 149 -36.99 -13.91 2.42
CA PRO A 149 -37.91 -13.54 1.34
C PRO A 149 -38.93 -12.49 1.78
N LYS A 150 -39.10 -11.43 1.00
CA LYS A 150 -40.11 -10.40 1.24
C LYS A 150 -41.41 -10.69 0.52
N VAL A 151 -42.51 -10.29 1.13
CA VAL A 151 -43.85 -10.35 0.54
C VAL A 151 -44.29 -8.96 0.11
N PHE A 152 -44.86 -8.84 -1.09
CA PHE A 152 -45.48 -7.60 -1.52
C PHE A 152 -46.76 -7.34 -0.73
N THR A 153 -46.93 -6.10 -0.30
CA THR A 153 -48.16 -5.63 0.34
C THR A 153 -48.74 -4.48 -0.46
N LYS A 154 -50.07 -4.36 -0.52
CA LYS A 154 -50.76 -3.28 -1.25
C LYS A 154 -50.37 -3.25 -2.75
N ALA A 155 -50.28 -4.41 -3.38
CA ALA A 155 -49.98 -4.52 -4.80
C ALA A 155 -51.17 -4.03 -5.64
N THR A 156 -50.87 -3.16 -6.60
CA THR A 156 -51.86 -2.48 -7.43
C THR A 156 -51.37 -2.50 -8.88
N LYS A 157 -52.23 -2.91 -9.81
CA LYS A 157 -51.97 -2.86 -11.25
C LYS A 157 -52.53 -1.57 -11.83
N TYR A 158 -51.71 -0.92 -12.64
CA TYR A 158 -52.05 0.30 -13.37
C TYR A 158 -52.10 -0.05 -14.86
N SER A 159 -53.24 0.21 -15.50
CA SER A 159 -53.43 0.05 -16.93
C SER A 159 -54.18 1.26 -17.51
N ALA A 160 -54.36 1.29 -18.83
CA ALA A 160 -55.14 2.35 -19.49
C ALA A 160 -56.62 2.32 -19.04
N GLU A 161 -57.10 1.15 -18.62
CA GLU A 161 -58.47 0.90 -18.16
C GLU A 161 -58.69 1.32 -16.70
N GLY A 162 -57.64 1.56 -15.92
CA GLY A 162 -57.74 2.04 -14.55
C GLY A 162 -56.73 1.44 -13.58
N VAL A 163 -57.12 1.39 -12.30
CA VAL A 163 -56.27 0.99 -11.18
C VAL A 163 -57.00 -0.07 -10.36
N GLU A 164 -56.41 -1.25 -10.20
CA GLU A 164 -57.03 -2.36 -9.47
C GLU A 164 -56.06 -3.07 -8.50
N PRO A 165 -56.53 -3.56 -7.35
CA PRO A 165 -55.71 -4.37 -6.45
C PRO A 165 -55.44 -5.75 -7.07
N VAL A 166 -54.21 -6.24 -6.94
CA VAL A 166 -53.82 -7.55 -7.48
C VAL A 166 -53.18 -8.45 -6.43
N THR A 167 -53.34 -9.76 -6.61
CA THR A 167 -52.75 -10.79 -5.75
C THR A 167 -51.65 -11.60 -6.44
N LYS A 168 -51.49 -11.42 -7.75
CA LYS A 168 -50.50 -12.08 -8.60
C LYS A 168 -49.99 -11.08 -9.64
N TYR A 169 -48.75 -11.29 -10.08
CA TYR A 169 -48.12 -10.60 -11.20
C TYR A 169 -47.46 -11.66 -12.09
N SER A 170 -47.15 -11.32 -13.34
CA SER A 170 -46.37 -12.17 -14.25
C SER A 170 -44.97 -11.60 -14.50
N ASP A 171 -44.09 -12.41 -15.08
CA ASP A 171 -42.71 -12.01 -15.41
C ASP A 171 -42.67 -10.92 -16.51
N GLU A 172 -43.77 -10.74 -17.24
CA GLU A 172 -43.93 -9.73 -18.28
C GLU A 172 -44.44 -8.38 -17.73
N ASP A 173 -44.88 -8.34 -16.47
CA ASP A 173 -45.34 -7.10 -15.83
C ASP A 173 -44.15 -6.20 -15.44
N ASN A 174 -44.28 -4.90 -15.68
CA ASN A 174 -43.33 -3.91 -15.17
C ASN A 174 -43.61 -3.63 -13.68
N LEU A 175 -42.61 -3.82 -12.81
CA LEU A 175 -42.74 -3.63 -11.37
C LEU A 175 -42.21 -2.26 -10.93
N ILE A 176 -43.04 -1.48 -10.24
CA ILE A 176 -42.63 -0.29 -9.50
C ILE A 176 -42.78 -0.58 -8.01
N ILE A 177 -41.66 -0.66 -7.29
CA ILE A 177 -41.64 -1.09 -5.89
C ILE A 177 -41.21 0.09 -5.02
N LYS A 178 -42.00 0.36 -3.98
CA LYS A 178 -41.69 1.37 -2.96
C LYS A 178 -41.10 0.68 -1.74
N GLY A 179 -39.78 0.81 -1.52
CA GLY A 179 -39.10 0.22 -0.38
C GLY A 179 -37.58 0.20 -0.54
N ASN A 180 -36.89 -0.59 0.28
CA ASN A 180 -35.45 -0.81 0.13
C ASN A 180 -35.19 -1.67 -1.11
N ASN A 181 -34.79 -1.02 -2.21
CA ASN A 181 -34.61 -1.66 -3.50
C ASN A 181 -33.60 -2.82 -3.47
N LEU A 182 -32.55 -2.75 -2.63
CA LEU A 182 -31.54 -3.81 -2.56
C LEU A 182 -32.09 -5.09 -1.90
N ILE A 183 -32.85 -4.95 -0.83
CA ILE A 183 -33.49 -6.10 -0.14
C ILE A 183 -34.55 -6.74 -1.05
N VAL A 184 -35.31 -5.90 -1.76
CA VAL A 184 -36.30 -6.34 -2.75
C VAL A 184 -35.62 -7.12 -3.86
N LEU A 185 -34.55 -6.58 -4.46
CA LEU A 185 -33.79 -7.25 -5.51
C LEU A 185 -33.19 -8.56 -5.01
N SER A 186 -32.65 -8.61 -3.79
CA SER A 186 -32.16 -9.85 -3.18
C SER A 186 -33.24 -10.93 -3.09
N SER A 187 -34.47 -10.55 -2.74
CA SER A 187 -35.62 -11.47 -2.69
C SER A 187 -36.06 -11.94 -4.08
N LEU A 188 -36.14 -11.02 -5.06
CA LEU A 188 -36.53 -11.32 -6.44
C LEU A 188 -35.46 -12.08 -7.22
N LEU A 189 -34.19 -11.99 -6.80
CA LEU A 189 -33.07 -12.64 -7.50
C LEU A 189 -33.29 -14.14 -7.66
N LYS A 190 -33.88 -14.81 -6.67
CA LYS A 190 -34.16 -16.26 -6.75
C LYS A 190 -35.19 -16.59 -7.84
N SER A 191 -36.25 -15.80 -7.97
CA SER A 191 -37.27 -16.01 -9.00
C SER A 191 -36.84 -15.57 -10.40
N LEU A 192 -35.89 -14.64 -10.50
CA LEU A 192 -35.39 -14.11 -11.77
C LEU A 192 -34.14 -14.84 -12.31
N LYS A 193 -33.40 -15.58 -11.47
CA LYS A 193 -32.18 -16.32 -11.87
C LYS A 193 -32.45 -17.65 -12.60
N GLU A 194 -33.70 -18.12 -12.67
CA GLU A 194 -34.05 -19.39 -13.34
C GLU A 194 -34.54 -19.23 -14.79
N LYS A 195 -33.94 -18.31 -15.57
CA LYS A 195 -34.11 -18.26 -17.02
C LYS A 195 -32.76 -18.27 -17.73
#